data_AF-A0A916IVL7-F1
#
_entry.id   AF-A0A916IVL7-F1
#
_cell.length_a   1.000
_cell.length_b   1.000
_cell.length_c   1.000
_cell.angle_alpha   90.00
_cell.angle_beta   90.00
_cell.angle_gamma   90.00
#
_symmetry.space_group_name_H-M   'P 1'
#
loop_
_entity.id
_entity.type
_entity.pdbx_description
1 polymer ?
#
loop_
_entity_poly.entity_id
_entity_poly.type
_entity_poly.pdbx_seq_one_letter_code
_entity_poly.pdbx_strand_id
1 'polypeptide(L)'
;MTIKNEEREAFEAWAMSHGGLVMQRVGDDLRCRDGRYPATYREPETETAWRAWANKPAGRTYPVELTPALREVLSLMVWKSGQIAHVLRAGGADIPKKAEAEQAHVLHWLIQLALEHGVHWWEHAYASLKEIQDALGNGNEGESNASR
;
A
#
# COMPACT_ATOMS: atom_id res chain seq x y z
N MET A 1 3.04 -29.17 -7.01
CA MET A 1 1.95 -28.20 -6.77
C MET A 1 1.67 -27.54 -8.11
N THR A 2 0.55 -27.89 -8.75
CA THR A 2 0.24 -27.44 -10.12
C THR A 2 -0.42 -26.08 -10.04
N ILE A 3 0.28 -25.03 -10.46
CA ILE A 3 -0.26 -23.66 -10.52
C ILE A 3 -1.35 -23.64 -11.61
N LYS A 4 -2.49 -23.01 -11.33
CA LYS A 4 -3.57 -22.90 -12.33
C LYS A 4 -3.09 -22.03 -13.50
N ASN A 5 -3.49 -22.35 -14.73
CA ASN A 5 -3.04 -21.64 -15.94
C ASN A 5 -3.24 -20.11 -15.86
N GLU A 6 -4.33 -19.66 -15.23
CA GLU A 6 -4.68 -18.25 -15.05
C GLU A 6 -3.71 -17.49 -14.13
N GLU A 7 -3.24 -18.14 -13.06
CA GLU A 7 -2.27 -17.58 -12.11
C GLU A 7 -0.88 -17.45 -12.76
N ARG A 8 -0.56 -18.37 -13.68
CA ARG A 8 0.68 -18.32 -14.48
C ARG A 8 0.69 -17.10 -15.40
N GLU A 9 -0.39 -16.87 -16.15
CA GLU A 9 -0.49 -15.74 -17.09
C GLU A 9 -0.41 -14.39 -16.35
N ALA A 10 -1.07 -14.27 -15.19
CA ALA A 10 -1.02 -13.08 -14.36
C ALA A 10 0.36 -12.84 -13.72
N PHE A 11 1.11 -13.90 -13.39
CA PHE A 11 2.50 -13.81 -12.94
C PHE A 11 3.43 -13.36 -14.06
N GLU A 12 3.32 -13.94 -15.25
CA GLU A 12 4.15 -13.62 -16.41
C GLU A 12 3.97 -12.15 -16.85
N ALA A 13 2.72 -11.66 -16.89
CA ALA A 13 2.43 -10.25 -17.18
C ALA A 13 3.04 -9.28 -16.14
N TRP A 14 2.97 -9.63 -14.85
CA TRP A 14 3.57 -8.84 -13.78
C TRP A 14 5.10 -8.86 -13.86
N ALA A 15 5.71 -10.02 -14.07
CA ALA A 15 7.16 -10.17 -14.17
C ALA A 15 7.74 -9.44 -15.39
N MET A 16 7.02 -9.44 -16.53
CA MET A 16 7.39 -8.66 -17.72
C MET A 16 7.33 -7.14 -17.48
N SER A 17 6.34 -6.64 -16.74
CA SER A 17 6.20 -5.20 -16.43
C SER A 17 7.21 -4.68 -15.41
N HIS A 18 7.82 -5.56 -14.62
CA HIS A 18 8.79 -5.20 -13.58
C HIS A 18 10.23 -5.58 -13.96
N GLY A 19 10.47 -6.01 -15.22
CA GLY A 19 11.80 -6.34 -15.74
C GLY A 19 12.42 -7.63 -15.18
N GLY A 20 11.62 -8.49 -14.55
CA GLY A 20 12.09 -9.70 -13.86
C GLY A 20 12.34 -10.92 -14.75
N LEU A 21 11.82 -10.93 -15.99
CA LEU A 21 12.01 -12.04 -16.95
C LEU A 21 12.44 -11.50 -18.31
N VAL A 22 13.68 -11.80 -18.73
CA VAL A 22 14.15 -11.51 -20.09
C VAL A 22 13.84 -12.72 -20.98
N MET A 23 12.72 -12.64 -21.70
CA MET A 23 12.36 -13.62 -22.72
C MET A 23 13.04 -13.28 -24.06
N GLN A 24 13.63 -14.28 -24.71
CA GLN A 24 14.13 -14.24 -26.07
C GLN A 24 13.18 -14.98 -27.00
N ARG A 25 12.90 -14.38 -28.16
CA ARG A 25 12.11 -15.03 -29.22
C ARG A 25 12.98 -16.03 -29.97
N VAL A 26 12.54 -17.30 -30.01
CA VAL A 26 13.22 -18.38 -30.74
C VAL A 26 12.19 -19.07 -31.63
N GLY A 27 12.15 -18.67 -32.91
CA GLY A 27 11.07 -19.07 -33.82
C GLY A 27 9.75 -18.37 -33.47
N ASP A 28 8.64 -19.12 -33.47
CA ASP A 28 7.32 -18.63 -33.05
C ASP A 28 7.11 -18.72 -31.52
N ASP A 29 8.06 -19.30 -30.77
CA ASP A 29 8.01 -19.45 -29.32
C ASP A 29 8.78 -18.34 -28.58
N LEU A 30 8.25 -17.93 -27.42
CA LEU A 30 8.96 -17.13 -26.42
C LEU A 30 9.66 -18.08 -25.44
N ARG A 31 10.97 -17.93 -25.28
CA ARG A 31 11.79 -18.73 -24.35
C ARG A 31 12.57 -17.83 -23.41
N CYS A 32 12.92 -18.32 -22.22
CA CYS A 32 13.94 -17.65 -21.43
C CYS A 32 15.28 -17.69 -22.20
N ARG A 33 16.09 -16.64 -22.06
CA ARG A 33 17.35 -16.42 -22.80
C ARG A 33 18.37 -17.58 -22.70
N ASP A 34 18.24 -18.48 -21.71
CA ASP A 34 19.13 -19.63 -21.53
C ASP A 34 18.74 -20.90 -22.32
N GLY A 35 17.68 -20.83 -23.13
CA GLY A 35 17.25 -21.92 -24.00
C GLY A 35 16.50 -23.05 -23.31
N ARG A 36 16.13 -22.93 -22.03
CA ARG A 36 15.32 -23.93 -21.32
C ARG A 36 13.82 -23.61 -21.42
N TYR A 37 13.01 -24.60 -21.79
CA TYR A 37 11.56 -24.55 -21.56
C TYR A 37 11.33 -24.63 -20.03
N PRO A 38 10.54 -23.74 -19.40
CA PRO A 38 10.47 -23.74 -17.95
C PRO A 38 9.48 -24.79 -17.44
N ALA A 39 9.97 -26.00 -17.21
CA ALA A 39 9.29 -26.98 -16.38
C ALA A 39 9.42 -26.55 -14.92
N THR A 40 8.37 -25.96 -14.36
CA THR A 40 8.20 -25.76 -12.90
C THR A 40 9.36 -25.04 -12.21
N TYR A 41 9.38 -23.71 -12.35
CA TYR A 41 10.04 -22.73 -11.49
C TYR A 41 10.56 -23.26 -10.14
N ARG A 42 11.87 -23.53 -10.06
CA ARG A 42 12.59 -23.70 -8.79
C ARG A 42 14.06 -23.31 -8.94
N GLU A 43 14.32 -22.10 -9.41
CA GLU A 43 15.60 -21.41 -9.23
C GLU A 43 15.43 -20.26 -8.21
N PRO A 44 16.46 -19.89 -7.42
CA PRO A 44 16.34 -18.93 -6.31
C PRO A 44 15.77 -17.56 -6.71
N GLU A 45 16.10 -17.11 -7.91
CA GLU A 45 15.66 -15.82 -8.47
C GLU A 45 14.17 -15.83 -8.78
N THR A 46 13.68 -16.95 -9.31
CA THR A 46 12.27 -17.12 -9.63
C THR A 46 11.40 -17.33 -8.38
N GLU A 47 11.91 -18.03 -7.36
CA GLU A 47 11.23 -18.15 -6.06
C GLU A 47 11.03 -16.77 -5.41
N THR A 48 12.02 -15.88 -5.52
CA THR A 48 11.92 -14.49 -5.05
C THR A 48 10.82 -13.72 -5.81
N ALA A 49 10.78 -13.85 -7.14
CA ALA A 49 9.76 -13.20 -7.96
C ALA A 49 8.35 -13.76 -7.68
N TRP A 50 8.20 -15.08 -7.53
CA TRP A 50 6.95 -15.72 -7.14
C TRP A 50 6.49 -15.28 -5.76
N ARG A 51 7.38 -15.21 -4.77
CA ARG A 51 7.06 -14.69 -3.43
C ARG A 51 6.65 -13.22 -3.47
N ALA A 52 7.34 -12.40 -4.26
CA ALA A 52 6.98 -10.99 -4.44
C ALA A 52 5.61 -10.82 -5.12
N TRP A 53 5.29 -11.64 -6.12
CA TRP A 53 3.98 -11.65 -6.78
C TRP A 53 2.87 -12.24 -5.91
N ALA A 54 3.15 -13.30 -5.15
CA ALA A 54 2.21 -13.91 -4.22
C ALA A 54 1.90 -12.98 -3.04
N ASN A 55 2.92 -12.25 -2.56
CA ASN A 55 2.80 -11.21 -1.53
C ASN A 55 2.57 -9.82 -2.12
N LYS A 56 2.21 -9.70 -3.41
CA LYS A 56 1.89 -8.39 -3.98
C LYS A 56 0.73 -7.82 -3.16
N PRO A 57 0.79 -6.56 -2.71
CA PRO A 57 -0.39 -5.95 -2.12
C PRO A 57 -1.48 -6.05 -3.17
N ALA A 58 -2.59 -6.70 -2.84
CA ALA A 58 -3.77 -6.66 -3.71
C ALA A 58 -4.04 -5.17 -3.94
N GLY A 59 -3.81 -4.68 -5.16
CA GLY A 59 -4.03 -3.28 -5.47
C GLY A 59 -5.45 -2.96 -5.02
N ARG A 60 -5.59 -2.01 -4.10
CA ARG A 60 -6.91 -1.63 -3.58
C ARG A 60 -7.69 -1.06 -4.76
N THR A 61 -8.61 -1.85 -5.31
CA THR A 61 -9.42 -1.42 -6.45
C THR A 61 -10.40 -0.36 -5.95
N TYR A 62 -10.32 0.84 -6.53
CA TYR A 62 -11.30 1.86 -6.25
C TYR A 62 -12.66 1.43 -6.84
N PRO A 63 -13.74 1.36 -6.05
CA PRO A 63 -15.01 0.84 -6.53
C PRO A 63 -15.66 1.80 -7.53
N VAL A 64 -16.38 1.22 -8.51
CA VAL A 64 -17.15 2.00 -9.50
C VAL A 64 -18.29 2.75 -8.80
N GLU A 65 -18.96 2.10 -7.86
CA GLU A 65 -20.04 2.69 -7.05
C GLU A 65 -19.51 3.23 -5.73
N LEU A 66 -20.03 4.38 -5.31
CA LEU A 66 -19.63 5.02 -4.07
C LEU A 66 -20.18 4.25 -2.86
N THR A 67 -19.31 3.52 -2.17
CA THR A 67 -19.67 2.81 -0.94
C THR A 67 -20.06 3.79 0.17
N PRO A 68 -20.86 3.38 1.17
CA PRO A 68 -21.20 4.23 2.30
C PRO A 68 -19.96 4.80 3.02
N ALA A 69 -18.95 3.96 3.26
CA ALA A 69 -17.69 4.37 3.88
C ALA A 69 -16.95 5.44 3.07
N LEU A 70 -16.83 5.25 1.75
CA LEU A 70 -16.19 6.25 0.89
C LEU A 70 -17.01 7.55 0.81
N ARG A 71 -18.35 7.46 0.83
CA ARG A 71 -19.22 8.63 0.87
C ARG A 71 -18.95 9.46 2.13
N GLU A 72 -18.83 8.81 3.28
CA GLU A 72 -18.52 9.49 4.54
C GLU A 72 -17.14 10.18 4.49
N VAL A 73 -16.11 9.45 4.07
CA VAL A 73 -14.75 9.98 3.96
C VAL A 73 -14.70 11.18 3.01
N LEU A 74 -15.28 11.07 1.82
CA LEU A 74 -15.29 12.13 0.82
C LEU A 74 -16.18 13.33 1.19
N SER A 75 -17.09 13.15 2.15
CA SER A 75 -17.91 14.24 2.69
C SER A 75 -17.21 15.04 3.79
N LEU A 76 -15.96 14.69 4.15
CA LEU A 76 -15.20 15.43 5.16
C LEU A 76 -14.86 16.85 4.71
N MET A 77 -15.25 17.80 5.55
CA MET A 77 -15.01 19.22 5.33
C MET A 77 -13.53 19.57 5.61
N VAL A 78 -12.99 20.54 4.88
CA VAL A 78 -11.57 20.96 4.93
C VAL A 78 -11.09 21.36 6.34
N TRP A 79 -11.94 21.94 7.19
CA TRP A 79 -11.55 22.32 8.55
C TRP A 79 -11.39 21.11 9.48
N LYS A 80 -12.03 19.97 9.18
CA LYS A 80 -11.82 18.72 9.93
C LYS A 80 -10.48 18.07 9.59
N SER A 81 -10.00 18.22 8.35
CA SER A 81 -8.71 17.64 7.93
C SER A 81 -7.50 18.30 8.56
N GLY A 82 -7.56 19.60 8.92
CA GLY A 82 -6.40 20.30 9.50
C GLY A 82 -5.88 19.65 10.79
N GLN A 83 -6.76 19.33 11.73
CA GLN A 83 -6.37 18.68 12.99
C GLN A 83 -5.77 17.29 12.77
N ILE A 84 -6.34 16.51 11.85
CA ILE A 84 -5.83 15.18 11.50
C ILE A 84 -4.44 15.32 10.85
N ALA A 85 -4.26 16.24 9.91
CA ALA A 85 -2.99 16.50 9.25
C ALA A 85 -1.90 16.92 10.26
N HIS A 86 -2.24 17.67 11.30
CA HIS A 86 -1.30 18.03 12.36
C HIS A 86 -0.80 16.81 13.12
N VAL A 87 -1.71 15.90 13.50
CA VAL A 87 -1.34 14.66 14.20
C VAL A 87 -0.49 13.77 13.29
N LEU A 88 -0.92 13.54 12.04
CA LEU A 88 -0.16 12.73 11.09
C LEU A 88 1.25 13.28 10.84
N ARG A 89 1.38 14.61 10.73
CA ARG A 89 2.69 15.27 10.59
C ARG A 89 3.57 15.08 11.83
N ALA A 90 2.99 15.18 13.02
CA ALA A 90 3.71 14.92 14.26
C ALA A 90 4.15 13.45 14.36
N GLY A 91 3.41 12.52 13.75
CA GLY A 91 3.80 11.13 13.54
C GLY A 91 4.83 10.90 12.42
N GLY A 92 5.36 11.95 11.78
CA GLY A 92 6.42 11.87 10.78
C GLY A 92 5.95 11.96 9.32
N ALA A 93 4.67 12.17 9.03
CA ALA A 93 4.20 12.35 7.66
C ALA A 93 4.66 13.71 7.08
N ASP A 94 5.22 13.70 5.87
CA ASP A 94 5.59 14.92 5.16
C ASP A 94 4.37 15.55 4.48
N ILE A 95 3.72 16.48 5.19
CA ILE A 95 2.50 17.15 4.76
C ILE A 95 2.74 18.67 4.70
N PRO A 96 2.67 19.30 3.50
CA PRO A 96 2.79 20.74 3.37
C PRO A 96 1.77 21.50 4.23
N LYS A 97 2.16 22.64 4.81
CA LYS A 97 1.27 23.51 5.61
C LYS A 97 0.38 24.38 4.72
N LYS A 98 -0.39 23.74 3.84
CA LYS A 98 -1.35 24.36 2.93
C LYS A 98 -2.65 23.57 3.01
N ALA A 99 -3.78 24.25 3.21
CA ALA A 99 -5.07 23.61 3.53
C ALA A 99 -5.48 22.55 2.50
N GLU A 100 -5.29 22.81 1.21
CA GLU A 100 -5.61 21.88 0.13
C GLU A 100 -4.69 20.64 0.15
N ALA A 101 -3.42 20.81 0.50
CA ALA A 101 -2.46 19.71 0.61
C ALA A 101 -2.76 18.84 1.84
N GLU A 102 -3.10 19.47 2.96
CA GLU A 102 -3.52 18.78 4.18
C GLU A 102 -4.79 17.96 3.95
N GLN A 103 -5.80 18.56 3.30
CA GLN A 103 -7.04 17.86 2.96
C GLN A 103 -6.78 16.68 2.01
N ALA A 104 -6.01 16.89 0.95
CA ALA A 104 -5.70 15.84 -0.01
C ALA A 104 -4.98 14.65 0.65
N HIS A 105 -4.00 14.91 1.52
CA HIS A 105 -3.29 13.86 2.24
C HIS A 105 -4.21 13.08 3.18
N VAL A 106 -5.02 13.79 3.97
CA VAL A 106 -5.97 13.17 4.91
C VAL A 106 -7.02 12.35 4.16
N LEU A 107 -7.60 12.87 3.08
CA LEU A 107 -8.56 12.12 2.27
C LEU A 107 -7.92 10.88 1.65
N HIS A 108 -6.72 11.01 1.10
CA HIS A 108 -5.99 9.86 0.54
C HIS A 108 -5.80 8.77 1.60
N TRP A 109 -5.33 9.14 2.80
CA TRP A 109 -5.14 8.20 3.90
C TRP A 109 -6.44 7.54 4.35
N LEU A 110 -7.52 8.30 4.53
CA LEU A 110 -8.82 7.76 4.94
C LEU A 110 -9.47 6.89 3.87
N ILE A 111 -9.29 7.20 2.59
CA ILE A 111 -9.77 6.36 1.47
C ILE A 111 -9.10 4.98 1.56
N GLN A 112 -7.81 4.92 1.83
CA GLN A 112 -7.11 3.63 1.94
C GLN A 112 -7.69 2.78 3.08
N LEU A 113 -7.98 3.40 4.23
CA LEU A 113 -8.64 2.72 5.36
C LEU A 113 -10.08 2.29 5.03
N ALA A 114 -10.84 3.12 4.30
CA ALA A 114 -12.18 2.79 3.85
C ALA A 114 -12.21 1.64 2.84
N LEU A 115 -11.22 1.57 1.95
CA LEU A 115 -11.07 0.46 1.01
C LEU A 115 -10.66 -0.84 1.72
N GLU A 116 -9.91 -0.76 2.82
CA GLU A 116 -9.41 -1.93 3.53
C GLU A 116 -10.38 -2.48 4.58
N HIS A 117 -11.03 -1.60 5.33
CA HIS A 117 -11.83 -1.96 6.50
C HIS A 117 -13.33 -1.69 6.32
N GLY A 118 -13.75 -1.15 5.17
CA GLY A 118 -15.15 -0.86 4.89
C GLY A 118 -15.75 0.06 5.95
N VAL A 119 -16.88 -0.32 6.55
CA VAL A 119 -17.59 0.48 7.56
C VAL A 119 -16.81 0.71 8.86
N HIS A 120 -15.76 -0.07 9.12
CA HIS A 120 -14.93 0.04 10.33
C HIS A 120 -13.71 0.96 10.14
N TRP A 121 -13.61 1.66 9.01
CA TRP A 121 -12.47 2.54 8.69
C TRP A 121 -12.14 3.57 9.78
N TRP A 122 -13.16 4.07 10.48
CA TRP A 122 -13.03 5.10 11.51
C TRP A 122 -12.38 4.55 12.78
N GLU A 123 -12.60 3.28 13.12
CA GLU A 123 -11.97 2.62 14.27
C GLU A 123 -10.46 2.54 14.06
N HIS A 124 -10.06 2.13 12.85
CA HIS A 124 -8.65 2.07 12.46
C HIS A 124 -8.02 3.46 12.37
N ALA A 125 -8.73 4.44 11.81
CA ALA A 125 -8.25 5.82 11.79
C ALA A 125 -8.04 6.38 13.21
N TYR A 126 -8.98 6.13 14.11
CA TYR A 126 -8.89 6.56 15.51
C TYR A 126 -7.72 5.88 16.22
N ALA A 127 -7.57 4.55 16.07
CA ALA A 127 -6.47 3.80 16.65
C ALA A 127 -5.11 4.35 16.20
N SER A 128 -4.90 4.56 14.90
CA SER A 128 -3.64 5.13 14.38
C SER A 128 -3.35 6.53 14.91
N LEU A 129 -4.37 7.41 14.98
CA LEU A 129 -4.17 8.75 15.54
C LEU A 129 -3.84 8.70 17.04
N LYS A 130 -4.47 7.78 17.78
CA LYS A 130 -4.21 7.58 19.20
C LYS A 130 -2.79 7.06 19.45
N GLU A 131 -2.32 6.11 18.65
CA GLU A 131 -0.95 5.59 18.72
C GLU A 131 0.09 6.70 18.53
N ILE A 132 -0.11 7.58 17.53
CA ILE A 132 0.77 8.73 17.31
C ILE A 132 0.75 9.67 18.52
N GLN A 133 -0.44 9.99 19.04
CA GLN A 133 -0.57 10.87 20.21
C GLN A 133 0.10 10.29 21.46
N ASP A 134 -0.03 8.99 21.69
CA ASP A 134 0.59 8.31 22.83
C ASP A 134 2.12 8.29 22.70
N ALA A 135 2.64 8.05 21.49
CA ALA A 135 4.08 8.13 21.22
C ALA A 135 4.63 9.54 21.50
N LEU A 136 3.88 10.59 21.15
CA LEU A 136 4.25 11.99 21.42
C LEU A 136 4.19 12.35 22.91
N GLY A 137 3.20 11.83 23.65
CA GLY A 137 3.09 12.01 25.09
C GLY A 137 4.27 11.40 25.85
N ASN A 138 4.67 10.18 25.47
CA ASN A 138 5.76 9.45 26.10
C ASN A 138 7.15 10.05 25.79
N GLY A 139 7.32 10.72 24.65
CA GLY A 139 8.59 11.37 24.28
C GLY A 139 8.94 12.59 25.15
N ASN A 140 7.93 13.33 25.62
CA ASN A 140 8.13 14.55 26.40
C ASN A 140 8.57 14.31 27.86
N GLU A 141 8.30 13.12 28.41
CA GLU A 141 8.72 12.76 29.78
C GLU A 141 10.19 12.31 29.86
N GLY A 142 10.78 11.87 28.73
CA GLY A 142 12.17 11.42 28.65
C GLY A 142 13.22 12.54 28.59
N GLU A 143 12.90 13.68 27.96
CA GLU A 143 13.85 14.80 27.80
C GLU A 143 13.94 15.70 29.04
N SER A 144 12.89 15.76 29.86
CA SER A 144 12.86 16.62 31.05
C SER A 144 13.71 16.13 32.23
N ASN A 145 14.23 14.90 32.19
CA ASN A 145 15.01 14.30 33.28
C ASN A 145 16.54 14.30 33.05
N ALA A 146 17.03 14.87 31.94
CA ALA A 146 18.45 14.91 31.60
C ALA A 146 19.15 16.25 31.92
N SER A 147 18.46 17.19 32.57
CA SER A 147 19.00 18.53 32.90
C SER A 147 18.87 18.92 34.38
N ARG A 148 18.96 17.95 35.31
CA ARG A 148 18.94 18.21 36.75
C ARG A 148 20.21 17.74 37.44
#